data_AF-A0A6G3WQC2-F1
#
_entry.id   AF-A0A6G3WQC2-F1
#
_cell.length_a   1.000
_cell.length_b   1.000
_cell.length_c   1.000
_cell.angle_alpha   90.00
_cell.angle_beta   90.00
_cell.angle_gamma   90.00
#
_symmetry.space_group_name_H-M   'P 1'
#
loop_
_entity.id
_entity.type
_entity.pdbx_description
1 polymer ?
#
loop_
_entity_poly.entity_id
_entity_poly.type
_entity_poly.pdbx_seq_one_letter_code
_entity_poly.pdbx_strand_id
1 'polypeptide(L)'
;IDYKALDMDRVLTALLARLWHGGMPSKISRANTLDVNVFVKLFLQHPEVFESFDRETTTRWTSTHLLDLVNRGKATEAVASPRPLHGFTYRFRNSRKSRPYGADEQLYEMLAENEGALKGLREFFFSDVDRSTGEITPGPGTDVETQALLHLVQQAGKQMQDRPDTSKPRKPYPPLCAEPAQQLCQDVMRLLYHQGHMPRTVLVDYLKILFAFHLSLYHLRMLKLLP
;
A
#
# COMPACT_ATOMS: atom_id res chain seq x y z
N ILE A 1 3.23 10.54 -25.70
CA ILE A 1 3.21 10.04 -24.31
C ILE A 1 2.13 8.95 -24.26
N ASP A 2 2.51 7.66 -24.14
CA ASP A 2 1.55 6.59 -23.82
C ASP A 2 1.25 6.70 -22.32
N TYR A 3 0.17 7.41 -21.98
CA TYR A 3 -0.21 7.62 -20.60
C TYR A 3 -0.97 6.38 -20.09
N LYS A 4 -0.38 5.69 -19.10
CA LYS A 4 -1.10 4.64 -18.37
C LYS A 4 -1.88 5.31 -17.24
N ALA A 5 -3.16 4.97 -17.12
CA ALA A 5 -3.96 5.37 -15.97
C ALA A 5 -3.30 4.84 -14.68
N LEU A 6 -3.09 5.73 -13.71
CA LEU A 6 -2.56 5.37 -12.41
C LEU A 6 -3.71 4.93 -11.51
N ASP A 7 -3.47 3.84 -10.79
CA ASP A 7 -4.37 3.33 -9.76
C ASP A 7 -3.71 3.56 -8.41
N MET A 8 -4.34 4.38 -7.56
CA MET A 8 -3.73 4.83 -6.32
C MET A 8 -3.61 3.73 -5.27
N ASP A 9 -4.42 2.67 -5.33
CA ASP A 9 -4.19 1.50 -4.47
C ASP A 9 -2.85 0.84 -4.83
N ARG A 10 -2.49 0.78 -6.12
CA ARG A 10 -1.22 0.21 -6.59
C ARG A 10 -0.03 1.11 -6.31
N VAL A 11 -0.22 2.44 -6.45
CA VAL A 11 0.81 3.43 -6.10
C VAL A 11 1.09 3.37 -4.60
N LEU A 12 0.05 3.40 -3.76
CA LEU A 12 0.21 3.32 -2.32
C LEU A 12 0.80 1.97 -1.89
N THR A 13 0.33 0.86 -2.46
CA THR A 13 0.91 -0.48 -2.20
C THR A 13 2.42 -0.52 -2.50
N ALA A 14 2.86 0.10 -3.59
CA ALA A 14 4.28 0.17 -3.91
C ALA A 14 5.04 1.17 -3.00
N LEU A 15 4.41 2.28 -2.61
CA LEU A 15 4.96 3.23 -1.64
C LEU A 15 5.21 2.57 -0.27
N LEU A 16 4.32 1.69 0.20
CA LEU A 16 4.50 0.97 1.47
C LEU A 16 5.81 0.15 1.48
N ALA A 17 6.16 -0.48 0.36
CA ALA A 17 7.44 -1.17 0.23
C ALA A 17 8.63 -0.22 0.39
N ARG A 18 8.54 0.98 -0.19
CA ARG A 18 9.58 2.02 -0.07
C ARG A 18 9.68 2.59 1.33
N LEU A 19 8.54 2.81 2.01
CA LEU A 19 8.53 3.24 3.40
C LEU A 19 9.24 2.23 4.31
N TRP A 20 9.06 0.94 4.05
CA TRP A 20 9.73 -0.12 4.80
C TRP A 20 11.22 -0.23 4.48
N HIS A 21 11.59 -0.17 3.19
CA HIS A 21 12.97 -0.38 2.71
C HIS A 21 13.76 0.92 2.48
N GLY A 22 13.41 2.01 3.16
CA GLY A 22 14.18 3.27 3.11
C GLY A 22 14.26 3.92 1.72
N GLY A 23 13.19 3.81 0.94
CA GLY A 23 13.07 4.36 -0.42
C GLY A 23 13.33 3.36 -1.54
N MET A 24 13.92 2.20 -1.23
CA MET A 24 14.13 1.14 -2.20
C MET A 24 12.84 0.36 -2.45
N PRO A 25 12.61 -0.15 -3.68
CA PRO A 25 11.50 -1.06 -3.93
C PRO A 25 11.73 -2.42 -3.26
N SER A 26 10.66 -3.19 -3.05
CA SER A 26 10.75 -4.57 -2.53
C SER A 26 10.82 -5.62 -3.65
N LYS A 27 11.69 -6.62 -3.45
CA LYS A 27 11.75 -7.86 -4.22
C LYS A 27 11.15 -9.01 -3.40
N ILE A 28 9.88 -9.34 -3.70
CA ILE A 28 9.17 -10.46 -3.08
C ILE A 28 9.46 -11.77 -3.82
N SER A 29 9.83 -12.80 -3.07
CA SER A 29 9.88 -14.19 -3.54
C SER A 29 8.77 -15.00 -2.87
N ARG A 30 7.99 -15.73 -3.67
CA ARG A 30 6.93 -16.64 -3.23
C ARG A 30 6.72 -17.76 -4.23
N ALA A 31 6.22 -18.90 -3.76
CA ALA A 31 5.98 -20.07 -4.60
C ALA A 31 4.82 -19.88 -5.59
N ASN A 32 3.71 -19.29 -5.13
CA ASN A 32 2.46 -19.22 -5.89
C ASN A 32 1.96 -17.78 -6.08
N THR A 33 1.21 -17.56 -7.17
CA THR A 33 0.42 -16.34 -7.32
C THR A 33 -0.81 -16.42 -6.41
N LEU A 34 -1.14 -15.32 -5.74
CA LEU A 34 -2.30 -15.27 -4.86
C LEU A 34 -3.51 -14.82 -5.68
N ASP A 35 -4.50 -15.69 -5.79
CA ASP A 35 -5.81 -15.37 -6.33
C ASP A 35 -6.84 -15.22 -5.20
N VAL A 36 -8.08 -14.85 -5.54
CA VAL A 36 -9.17 -14.68 -4.57
C VAL A 36 -9.42 -15.96 -3.77
N ASN A 37 -9.33 -17.13 -4.40
CA ASN A 37 -9.57 -18.41 -3.75
C ASN A 37 -8.52 -18.73 -2.69
N VAL A 38 -7.26 -18.33 -2.88
CA VAL A 38 -6.22 -18.47 -1.86
C VAL A 38 -6.58 -17.69 -0.61
N PHE A 39 -7.03 -16.44 -0.76
CA PHE A 39 -7.48 -15.63 0.38
C PHE A 39 -8.71 -16.25 1.05
N VAL A 40 -9.74 -16.61 0.28
CA VAL A 40 -10.96 -17.24 0.82
C VAL A 40 -10.66 -18.53 1.58
N LYS A 41 -9.78 -19.39 1.06
CA LYS A 41 -9.36 -20.61 1.77
C LYS A 41 -8.73 -20.30 3.11
N LEU A 42 -7.93 -19.23 3.21
CA LEU A 42 -7.30 -18.83 4.46
C LEU A 42 -8.35 -18.44 5.51
N PHE A 43 -9.38 -17.67 5.15
CA PHE A 43 -10.49 -17.40 6.08
C PHE A 43 -11.16 -18.70 6.57
N LEU A 44 -11.52 -19.59 5.64
CA LEU A 44 -12.26 -20.83 5.97
C LEU A 44 -11.42 -21.87 6.74
N GLN A 45 -10.09 -21.80 6.66
CA GLN A 45 -9.18 -22.72 7.36
C GLN A 45 -8.82 -22.24 8.77
N HIS A 46 -9.23 -21.02 9.14
CA HIS A 46 -8.94 -20.40 10.43
C HIS A 46 -10.23 -20.01 11.18
N PRO A 47 -11.14 -20.98 11.48
CA PRO A 47 -12.40 -20.71 12.15
C PRO A 47 -12.25 -20.17 13.58
N GLU A 48 -11.08 -20.34 14.20
CA GLU A 48 -10.74 -19.76 15.50
C GLU A 48 -10.66 -18.23 15.49
N VAL A 49 -10.47 -17.63 14.30
CA VAL A 49 -10.48 -16.18 14.08
C VAL A 49 -11.71 -15.75 13.26
N PHE A 50 -12.12 -16.57 12.29
CA PHE A 50 -13.19 -16.26 11.34
C PHE A 50 -14.39 -17.17 11.54
N GLU A 51 -15.04 -17.03 12.70
CA GLU A 51 -16.20 -17.84 13.06
C GLU A 51 -17.37 -17.64 12.09
N SER A 52 -18.00 -18.74 11.67
CA SER A 52 -19.21 -18.75 10.84
C SER A 52 -19.07 -18.13 9.44
N PHE A 53 -17.86 -17.92 8.92
CA PHE A 53 -17.65 -17.49 7.54
C PHE A 53 -18.00 -18.62 6.56
N ASP A 54 -18.96 -18.39 5.67
CA ASP A 54 -19.26 -19.30 4.56
C ASP A 54 -18.49 -18.91 3.28
N ARG A 55 -18.34 -19.86 2.36
CA ARG A 55 -17.56 -19.65 1.14
C ARG A 55 -18.08 -18.51 0.26
N GLU A 56 -19.39 -18.39 0.09
CA GLU A 56 -19.97 -17.42 -0.83
C GLU A 56 -19.80 -15.99 -0.30
N THR A 57 -20.22 -15.76 0.95
CA THR A 57 -20.12 -14.45 1.60
C THR A 57 -18.65 -14.01 1.70
N THR A 58 -17.75 -14.91 2.09
CA THR A 58 -16.31 -14.64 2.17
C THR A 58 -15.76 -14.23 0.81
N THR A 59 -16.15 -14.91 -0.27
CA THR A 59 -15.68 -14.60 -1.62
C THR A 59 -16.12 -13.20 -2.05
N ARG A 60 -17.40 -12.86 -1.82
CA ARG A 60 -17.94 -11.53 -2.15
C ARG A 60 -17.26 -10.44 -1.34
N TRP A 61 -17.14 -10.61 -0.03
CA TRP A 61 -16.49 -9.63 0.85
C TRP A 61 -15.01 -9.44 0.49
N THR A 62 -14.26 -10.53 0.32
CA THR A 62 -12.83 -10.49 0.00
C THR A 62 -12.58 -9.77 -1.33
N SER A 63 -13.34 -10.09 -2.38
CA SER A 63 -13.16 -9.51 -3.72
C SER A 63 -13.56 -8.02 -3.81
N THR A 64 -14.45 -7.55 -2.92
CA THR A 64 -14.97 -6.17 -2.96
C THR A 64 -14.29 -5.25 -1.95
N HIS A 65 -14.08 -5.71 -0.72
CA HIS A 65 -13.61 -4.88 0.40
C HIS A 65 -12.12 -5.08 0.71
N LEU A 66 -11.56 -6.27 0.47
CA LEU A 66 -10.17 -6.56 0.89
C LEU A 66 -9.15 -6.56 -0.25
N LEU A 67 -9.56 -6.80 -1.49
CA LEU A 67 -8.66 -6.96 -2.63
C LEU A 67 -8.85 -5.88 -3.71
N ASP A 68 -7.74 -5.40 -4.26
CA ASP A 68 -7.69 -4.74 -5.57
C ASP A 68 -7.65 -5.82 -6.67
N LEU A 69 -8.57 -5.72 -7.63
CA LEU A 69 -8.68 -6.64 -8.76
C LEU A 69 -8.52 -5.86 -10.07
N VAL A 70 -7.71 -6.38 -10.98
CA VAL A 70 -7.60 -5.86 -12.34
C VAL A 70 -8.53 -6.63 -13.27
N ASN A 71 -8.97 -5.98 -14.37
CA ASN A 71 -9.81 -6.59 -15.39
C ASN A 71 -11.10 -7.23 -14.82
N ARG A 72 -11.73 -6.57 -13.84
CA ARG A 72 -12.94 -7.08 -13.18
C ARG A 72 -14.01 -7.48 -14.19
N GLY A 73 -14.61 -8.66 -13.99
CA GLY A 73 -15.66 -9.21 -14.86
C GLY A 73 -15.18 -9.75 -16.22
N LYS A 74 -13.87 -9.81 -16.47
CA LYS A 74 -13.29 -10.39 -17.69
C LYS A 74 -12.62 -11.74 -17.39
N ALA A 75 -12.42 -12.57 -18.42
CA ALA A 75 -11.68 -13.83 -18.30
C ALA A 75 -10.22 -13.66 -17.80
N THR A 76 -9.69 -12.43 -17.87
CA THR A 76 -8.33 -12.07 -17.43
C THR A 76 -8.32 -11.34 -16.08
N GLU A 77 -9.42 -11.43 -15.32
CA GLU A 77 -9.51 -10.93 -13.94
C GLU A 77 -8.39 -11.53 -13.09
N ALA A 78 -7.73 -10.69 -12.30
CA ALA A 78 -6.67 -11.14 -11.41
C ALA A 78 -6.54 -10.21 -10.20
N VAL A 79 -6.04 -10.75 -9.09
CA VAL A 79 -5.69 -9.96 -7.92
C VAL A 79 -4.43 -9.14 -8.21
N ALA A 80 -4.51 -7.83 -7.99
CA ALA A 80 -3.36 -6.93 -8.01
C ALA A 80 -2.62 -6.98 -6.67
N SER A 81 -3.34 -6.78 -5.58
CA SER A 81 -2.87 -6.85 -4.19
C SER A 81 -4.07 -6.82 -3.26
N PRO A 82 -3.90 -7.12 -1.96
CA PRO A 82 -4.81 -6.63 -0.96
C PRO A 82 -4.81 -5.10 -0.92
N ARG A 83 -5.89 -4.50 -0.42
CA ARG A 83 -5.96 -3.05 -0.21
C ARG A 83 -4.87 -2.59 0.75
N PRO A 84 -4.28 -1.41 0.55
CA PRO A 84 -3.13 -0.93 1.31
C PRO A 84 -3.52 -0.36 2.69
N LEU A 85 -4.27 -1.12 3.50
CA LEU A 85 -4.72 -0.67 4.84
C LEU A 85 -3.63 -0.83 5.91
N HIS A 86 -2.77 -1.83 5.75
CA HIS A 86 -1.61 -2.08 6.61
C HIS A 86 -0.31 -2.11 5.82
N GLY A 87 0.80 -1.72 6.46
CA GLY A 87 2.12 -1.56 5.88
C GLY A 87 2.69 -2.81 5.21
N PHE A 88 2.30 -4.02 5.62
CA PHE A 88 2.80 -5.27 5.00
C PHE A 88 1.92 -5.89 3.92
N THR A 89 0.79 -5.25 3.58
CA THR A 89 -0.08 -5.73 2.49
C THR A 89 0.65 -5.76 1.14
N TYR A 90 1.68 -4.93 0.94
CA TYR A 90 2.49 -4.96 -0.29
C TYR A 90 3.21 -6.29 -0.53
N ARG A 91 3.48 -7.09 0.51
CA ARG A 91 4.13 -8.41 0.36
C ARG A 91 3.27 -9.36 -0.47
N PHE A 92 1.97 -9.13 -0.48
CA PHE A 92 0.97 -9.94 -1.19
C PHE A 92 0.75 -9.49 -2.63
N ARG A 93 1.34 -8.38 -3.06
CA ARG A 93 1.12 -7.82 -4.40
C ARG A 93 1.56 -8.79 -5.50
N ASN A 94 0.77 -8.89 -6.54
CA ASN A 94 1.19 -9.40 -7.83
C ASN A 94 1.91 -8.29 -8.57
N SER A 95 3.24 -8.32 -8.60
CA SER A 95 4.02 -7.25 -9.20
C SER A 95 3.58 -6.95 -10.64
N ARG A 96 3.25 -7.99 -11.44
CA ARG A 96 2.84 -7.85 -12.85
C ARG A 96 1.53 -7.10 -13.04
N LYS A 97 0.62 -7.15 -12.06
CA LYS A 97 -0.71 -6.51 -12.11
C LYS A 97 -0.78 -5.22 -11.28
N SER A 98 -0.01 -5.14 -10.20
CA SER A 98 0.12 -3.97 -9.31
C SER A 98 1.29 -3.07 -9.73
N ARG A 99 1.23 -2.49 -10.94
CA ARG A 99 2.26 -1.59 -11.46
C ARG A 99 1.97 -0.13 -11.07
N PRO A 100 2.87 0.55 -10.34
CA PRO A 100 2.72 1.96 -9.98
C PRO A 100 3.29 2.92 -11.03
N TYR A 101 3.97 2.40 -12.07
CA TYR A 101 4.59 3.18 -13.15
C TYR A 101 5.53 4.30 -12.69
N GLY A 102 6.24 4.11 -11.58
CA GLY A 102 7.22 5.07 -11.04
C GLY A 102 6.61 6.19 -10.18
N ALA A 103 5.29 6.28 -10.11
CA ALA A 103 4.62 7.27 -9.26
C ALA A 103 4.91 7.04 -7.77
N ASP A 104 5.13 5.80 -7.35
CA ASP A 104 5.56 5.43 -6.00
C ASP A 104 6.94 5.98 -5.64
N GLU A 105 7.86 5.99 -6.60
CA GLU A 105 9.22 6.54 -6.44
C GLU A 105 9.17 8.05 -6.31
N GLN A 106 8.52 8.70 -7.27
CA GLN A 106 8.37 10.14 -7.26
C GLN A 106 7.66 10.62 -5.99
N LEU A 107 6.60 9.93 -5.58
CA LEU A 107 5.88 10.26 -4.35
C LEU A 107 6.79 10.10 -3.12
N TYR A 108 7.58 9.03 -3.04
CA TYR A 108 8.55 8.86 -1.97
C TYR A 108 9.57 10.00 -1.92
N GLU A 109 10.14 10.39 -3.06
CA GLU A 109 11.14 11.48 -3.10
C GLU A 109 10.51 12.84 -2.80
N MET A 110 9.28 13.11 -3.24
CA MET A 110 8.55 14.32 -2.82
C MET A 110 8.31 14.36 -1.31
N LEU A 111 7.97 13.22 -0.70
CA LEU A 111 7.78 13.11 0.76
C LEU A 111 9.10 13.21 1.53
N ALA A 112 10.22 12.82 0.91
CA ALA A 112 11.55 12.86 1.52
C ALA A 112 12.07 14.29 1.76
N GLU A 113 11.43 15.31 1.18
CA GLU A 113 11.70 16.72 1.51
C GLU A 113 11.45 17.05 2.99
N ASN A 114 10.62 16.25 3.67
CA ASN A 114 10.39 16.38 5.10
C ASN A 114 10.33 15.00 5.77
N GLU A 115 11.39 14.64 6.49
CA GLU A 115 11.46 13.36 7.22
C GLU A 115 10.31 13.16 8.23
N GLY A 116 9.69 14.23 8.72
CA GLY A 116 8.50 14.16 9.56
C GLY A 116 7.30 13.53 8.85
N ALA A 117 7.11 13.82 7.56
CA ALA A 117 6.04 13.23 6.76
C ALA A 117 6.28 11.72 6.54
N LEU A 118 7.50 11.34 6.16
CA LEU A 118 7.86 9.93 6.03
C LEU A 118 7.78 9.18 7.36
N LYS A 119 8.22 9.80 8.46
CA LYS A 119 8.12 9.23 9.81
C LYS A 119 6.66 9.00 10.19
N GLY A 120 5.79 10.01 10.02
CA GLY A 120 4.37 9.90 10.32
C GLY A 120 3.68 8.80 9.51
N LEU A 121 3.97 8.69 8.21
CA LEU A 121 3.43 7.62 7.37
C LEU A 121 3.91 6.23 7.82
N ARG A 122 5.19 6.10 8.20
CA ARG A 122 5.72 4.84 8.72
C ARG A 122 5.06 4.48 10.05
N GLU A 123 4.90 5.44 10.95
CA GLU A 123 4.22 5.23 12.25
C GLU A 123 2.76 4.86 12.05
N PHE A 124 2.07 5.46 11.08
CA PHE A 124 0.67 5.15 10.78
C PHE A 124 0.50 3.74 10.16
N PHE A 125 1.26 3.41 9.11
CA PHE A 125 1.07 2.15 8.39
C PHE A 125 1.68 0.94 9.08
N PHE A 126 2.66 1.12 9.97
CA PHE A 126 3.40 0.07 10.66
C PHE A 126 3.34 0.22 12.18
N SER A 127 2.27 0.84 12.71
CA SER A 127 2.08 1.13 14.15
C SER A 127 2.13 -0.11 15.04
N ASP A 128 1.73 -1.24 14.49
CA ASP A 128 1.57 -2.55 15.11
C ASP A 128 2.74 -3.50 14.80
N VAL A 129 3.79 -3.00 14.16
CA VAL A 129 4.94 -3.81 13.72
C VAL A 129 6.17 -3.51 14.55
N ASP A 130 6.73 -4.53 15.19
CA ASP A 130 8.09 -4.46 15.73
C ASP A 130 9.09 -4.41 14.57
N ARG A 131 9.88 -3.33 14.49
CA ARG A 131 10.83 -3.14 13.38
C ARG A 131 12.01 -4.09 13.41
N SER A 132 12.39 -4.60 14.57
CA SER A 132 13.55 -5.48 14.73
C SER A 132 13.20 -6.92 14.37
N THR A 133 12.01 -7.39 14.76
CA THR A 133 11.58 -8.77 14.52
C THR A 133 10.65 -8.90 13.31
N GLY A 134 9.98 -7.82 12.90
CA GLY A 134 8.91 -7.83 11.91
C GLY A 134 7.61 -8.44 12.44
N GLU A 135 7.52 -8.70 13.74
CA GLU A 135 6.33 -9.26 14.39
C GLU A 135 5.21 -8.22 14.45
N ILE A 136 3.98 -8.70 14.27
CA ILE A 136 2.77 -7.86 14.21
C ILE A 136 1.97 -8.11 15.48
N THR A 137 1.73 -7.06 16.27
CA THR A 137 0.88 -7.06 17.46
C THR A 137 -0.28 -6.07 17.28
N PRO A 138 -1.44 -6.54 16.79
CA PRO A 138 -2.58 -5.66 16.52
C PRO A 138 -3.07 -4.95 17.81
N GLY A 139 -3.35 -3.65 17.71
CA GLY A 139 -3.93 -2.88 18.83
C GLY A 139 -5.46 -2.98 18.91
N PRO A 140 -6.07 -2.67 20.07
CA PRO A 140 -7.51 -2.81 20.32
C PRO A 140 -8.42 -1.86 19.50
N GLY A 141 -7.86 -0.93 18.72
CA GLY A 141 -8.59 0.00 17.84
C GLY A 141 -8.46 -0.30 16.35
N THR A 142 -8.00 -1.49 15.97
CA THR A 142 -7.81 -1.87 14.56
C THR A 142 -9.16 -2.24 13.94
N ASP A 143 -9.55 -1.61 12.81
CA ASP A 143 -10.80 -1.94 12.10
C ASP A 143 -10.81 -3.38 11.55
N VAL A 144 -12.00 -3.91 11.29
CA VAL A 144 -12.22 -5.32 10.91
C VAL A 144 -11.45 -5.68 9.63
N GLU A 145 -11.47 -4.82 8.61
CA GLU A 145 -10.76 -5.03 7.36
C GLU A 145 -9.25 -5.08 7.58
N THR A 146 -8.72 -4.16 8.37
CA THR A 146 -7.30 -4.16 8.73
C THR A 146 -6.94 -5.40 9.54
N GLN A 147 -7.74 -5.79 10.56
CA GLN A 147 -7.50 -7.01 11.33
C GLN A 147 -7.51 -8.28 10.45
N ALA A 148 -8.44 -8.36 9.50
CA ALA A 148 -8.49 -9.47 8.54
C ALA A 148 -7.22 -9.52 7.68
N LEU A 149 -6.76 -8.37 7.18
CA LEU A 149 -5.50 -8.27 6.43
C LEU A 149 -4.27 -8.59 7.29
N LEU A 150 -4.25 -8.22 8.56
CA LEU A 150 -3.16 -8.57 9.49
C LEU A 150 -3.05 -10.07 9.69
N HIS A 151 -4.18 -10.76 9.91
CA HIS A 151 -4.20 -12.22 10.02
C HIS A 151 -3.73 -12.89 8.72
N LEU A 152 -4.17 -12.39 7.56
CA LEU A 152 -3.66 -12.84 6.27
C LEU A 152 -2.14 -12.67 6.17
N VAL A 153 -1.62 -11.52 6.63
CA VAL A 153 -0.17 -11.23 6.66
C VAL A 153 0.56 -12.17 7.61
N GLN A 154 0.06 -12.43 8.81
CA GLN A 154 0.72 -13.30 9.78
C GLN A 154 0.77 -14.76 9.33
N GLN A 155 -0.33 -15.28 8.78
CA GLN A 155 -0.43 -16.68 8.37
C GLN A 155 0.33 -16.96 7.07
N ALA A 156 0.09 -16.17 6.02
CA ALA A 156 0.70 -16.40 4.71
C ALA A 156 2.04 -15.67 4.53
N GLY A 157 2.34 -14.64 5.34
CA GLY A 157 3.61 -13.91 5.26
C GLY A 157 4.83 -14.75 5.60
N LYS A 158 4.69 -15.79 6.45
CA LYS A 158 5.76 -16.77 6.71
C LYS A 158 6.23 -17.51 5.46
N GLN A 159 5.40 -17.56 4.42
CA GLN A 159 5.70 -18.21 3.14
C GLN A 159 6.28 -17.25 2.09
N MET A 160 6.52 -15.98 2.45
CA MET A 160 7.02 -14.93 1.57
C MET A 160 8.33 -14.39 2.08
N GLN A 161 9.33 -14.30 1.19
CA GLN A 161 10.57 -13.61 1.49
C GLN A 161 10.54 -12.22 0.88
N ASP A 162 10.77 -11.23 1.73
CA ASP A 162 10.79 -9.81 1.39
C ASP A 162 12.17 -9.23 1.67
N ARG A 163 12.73 -8.55 0.68
CA ARG A 163 14.04 -7.90 0.76
C ARG A 163 14.07 -6.64 -0.10
N PRO A 164 14.92 -5.66 0.23
CA PRO A 164 15.13 -4.51 -0.64
C PRO A 164 15.69 -4.98 -1.99
N ASP A 165 15.18 -4.39 -3.08
CA ASP A 165 15.69 -4.65 -4.43
C ASP A 165 16.93 -3.78 -4.69
N THR A 166 18.10 -4.29 -4.30
CA THR A 166 19.38 -3.61 -4.46
C THR A 166 19.80 -3.42 -5.92
N SER A 167 19.14 -4.06 -6.88
CA SER A 167 19.36 -3.80 -8.31
C SER A 167 18.81 -2.44 -8.77
N LYS A 168 17.93 -1.84 -7.96
CA LYS A 168 17.34 -0.52 -8.17
C LYS A 168 17.61 0.36 -6.94
N PRO A 169 18.88 0.75 -6.71
CA PRO A 169 19.23 1.55 -5.55
C PRO A 169 18.49 2.89 -5.61
N ARG A 170 18.09 3.39 -4.44
CA ARG A 170 17.54 4.74 -4.32
C ARG A 170 18.59 5.74 -4.81
N LYS A 171 18.19 6.64 -5.69
CA LYS A 171 19.00 7.78 -6.15
C LYS A 171 18.24 9.05 -5.77
N PRO A 172 18.51 9.64 -4.58
CA PRO A 172 17.82 10.84 -4.16
C PRO A 172 18.20 11.99 -5.08
N TYR A 173 17.19 12.66 -5.63
CA TYR A 173 17.34 13.89 -6.38
C TYR A 173 16.42 14.94 -5.75
N PRO A 174 16.87 16.19 -5.60
CA PRO A 174 15.98 17.27 -5.19
C PRO A 174 14.77 17.36 -6.15
N PRO A 175 13.54 17.51 -5.64
CA PRO A 175 12.37 17.71 -6.48
C PRO A 175 12.56 18.96 -7.35
N LEU A 176 12.28 18.82 -8.64
CA LEU A 176 12.27 19.95 -9.58
C LEU A 176 11.37 21.10 -9.09
N CYS A 177 10.25 20.76 -8.45
CA CYS A 177 9.34 21.73 -7.83
C CYS A 177 9.33 21.52 -6.30
N ALA A 178 10.26 22.13 -5.58
CA ALA A 178 10.39 21.98 -4.12
C ALA A 178 9.14 22.41 -3.34
N GLU A 179 8.55 23.56 -3.67
CA GLU A 179 7.37 24.10 -2.96
C GLU A 179 6.16 23.13 -2.96
N PRO A 180 5.71 22.56 -4.10
CA PRO A 180 4.69 21.51 -4.10
C PRO A 180 5.03 20.28 -3.25
N ALA A 181 6.29 19.84 -3.25
CA ALA A 181 6.71 18.70 -2.46
C ALA A 181 6.61 19.01 -0.95
N GLN A 182 7.03 20.22 -0.54
CA GLN A 182 6.85 20.69 0.83
C GLN A 182 5.38 20.81 1.22
N GLN A 183 4.52 21.31 0.33
CA GLN A 183 3.08 21.39 0.58
C GLN A 183 2.47 20.00 0.77
N LEU A 184 2.82 19.03 -0.08
CA LEU A 184 2.42 17.63 0.10
C LEU A 184 2.80 17.12 1.49
N CYS A 185 4.05 17.33 1.92
CA CYS A 185 4.52 16.90 3.24
C CYS A 185 3.67 17.50 4.38
N GLN A 186 3.36 18.80 4.31
CA GLN A 186 2.53 19.46 5.31
C GLN A 186 1.11 18.90 5.33
N ASP A 187 0.51 18.69 4.17
CA ASP A 187 -0.87 18.18 4.07
C ASP A 187 -0.97 16.74 4.57
N VAL A 188 0.05 15.91 4.32
CA VAL A 188 0.15 14.56 4.88
C VAL A 188 0.21 14.62 6.41
N MET A 189 1.07 15.45 6.97
CA MET A 189 1.17 15.58 8.43
C MET A 189 -0.14 16.09 9.06
N ARG A 190 -0.82 17.07 8.44
CA ARG A 190 -2.14 17.55 8.86
C ARG A 190 -3.19 16.43 8.80
N LEU A 191 -3.21 15.65 7.73
CA LEU A 191 -4.15 14.54 7.59
C LEU A 191 -3.91 13.46 8.65
N LEU A 192 -2.66 13.08 8.88
CA LEU A 192 -2.28 12.08 9.89
C LEU A 192 -2.55 12.54 11.32
N TYR A 193 -2.57 13.85 11.60
CA TYR A 193 -2.98 14.38 12.90
C TYR A 193 -4.40 13.93 13.30
N HIS A 194 -5.29 13.70 12.31
CA HIS A 194 -6.66 13.26 12.55
C HIS A 194 -6.83 11.74 12.69
N GLN A 195 -5.75 10.96 12.72
CA GLN A 195 -5.83 9.49 12.77
C GLN A 195 -6.59 8.93 13.99
N GLY A 196 -6.61 9.66 15.11
CA GLY A 196 -7.37 9.27 16.30
C GLY A 196 -8.88 9.57 16.23
N HIS A 197 -9.33 10.26 15.18
CA HIS A 197 -10.72 10.72 15.03
C HIS A 197 -11.43 10.11 13.82
N MET A 198 -10.76 9.27 13.03
CA MET A 198 -11.33 8.68 11.82
C MET A 198 -10.92 7.21 11.67
N PRO A 199 -11.78 6.35 11.10
CA PRO A 199 -11.39 5.00 10.73
C PRO A 199 -10.19 4.99 9.78
N ARG A 200 -9.28 4.03 9.96
CA ARG A 200 -8.08 3.86 9.12
C ARG A 200 -8.41 3.71 7.64
N THR A 201 -9.48 2.98 7.29
CA THR A 201 -9.97 2.83 5.91
C THR A 201 -10.26 4.17 5.25
N VAL A 202 -10.98 5.05 5.95
CA VAL A 202 -11.30 6.42 5.50
C VAL A 202 -10.04 7.26 5.35
N LEU A 203 -9.13 7.20 6.33
CA LEU A 203 -7.87 7.95 6.30
C LEU A 203 -6.97 7.51 5.13
N VAL A 204 -6.92 6.21 4.84
CA VAL A 204 -6.18 5.65 3.68
C VAL A 204 -6.79 6.13 2.37
N ASP A 205 -8.12 6.18 2.26
CA ASP A 205 -8.78 6.72 1.07
C ASP A 205 -8.47 8.23 0.88
N TYR A 206 -8.46 9.01 1.96
CA TYR A 206 -8.04 10.41 1.90
C TYR A 206 -6.57 10.58 1.53
N LEU A 207 -5.67 9.73 2.04
CA LEU A 207 -4.26 9.73 1.64
C LEU A 207 -4.12 9.45 0.14
N LYS A 208 -4.85 8.47 -0.42
CA LYS A 208 -4.83 8.18 -1.85
C LYS A 208 -5.28 9.37 -2.69
N ILE A 209 -6.37 10.03 -2.29
CA ILE A 209 -6.89 11.22 -2.98
C ILE A 209 -5.85 12.36 -2.91
N LEU A 210 -5.30 12.61 -1.72
CA LEU A 210 -4.29 13.63 -1.48
C LEU A 210 -3.03 13.39 -2.35
N PHE A 211 -2.54 12.16 -2.39
CA PHE A 211 -1.39 11.77 -3.20
C PHE A 211 -1.66 11.92 -4.70
N ALA A 212 -2.84 11.48 -5.18
CA ALA A 212 -3.21 11.65 -6.58
C ALA A 212 -3.24 13.12 -6.99
N PHE A 213 -3.83 13.95 -6.14
CA PHE A 213 -3.97 15.39 -6.38
C PHE A 213 -2.59 16.06 -6.45
N HIS A 214 -1.73 15.82 -5.46
CA HIS A 214 -0.38 16.38 -5.42
C HIS A 214 0.51 15.89 -6.57
N LEU A 215 0.45 14.59 -6.91
CA LEU A 215 1.16 14.07 -8.09
C LEU A 215 0.69 14.76 -9.37
N SER A 216 -0.62 14.89 -9.56
CA SER A 216 -1.20 15.53 -10.76
C SER A 216 -0.77 16.99 -10.89
N LEU A 217 -0.83 17.75 -9.80
CA LEU A 217 -0.38 19.16 -9.79
C LEU A 217 1.12 19.27 -10.04
N TYR A 218 1.92 18.39 -9.43
CA TYR A 218 3.36 18.37 -9.64
C TYR A 218 3.72 18.08 -11.10
N HIS A 219 3.08 17.07 -11.71
CA HIS A 219 3.26 16.76 -13.13
C HIS A 219 2.83 17.92 -14.04
N LEU A 220 1.71 18.57 -13.75
CA LEU A 220 1.26 19.73 -14.53
C LEU A 220 2.28 20.89 -14.47
N ARG A 221 2.88 21.13 -13.29
CA ARG A 221 3.94 22.15 -13.14
C ARG A 221 5.21 21.75 -13.89
N MET A 222 5.64 20.49 -13.78
CA MET A 222 6.79 19.98 -14.54
C MET A 222 6.60 20.17 -16.05
N LEU A 223 5.44 19.82 -16.58
CA LEU A 223 5.13 19.94 -18.01
C LEU A 223 5.19 21.40 -18.49
N LYS A 224 4.95 22.38 -17.62
CA LYS A 224 5.09 23.81 -17.96
C LYS A 224 6.53 24.32 -17.89
N LEU A 225 7.40 23.65 -17.14
CA LEU A 225 8.81 24.03 -16.96
C LEU A 225 9.74 23.38 -17.98
N LEU A 226 9.35 22.24 -18.52
CA LEU A 226 10.10 21.55 -19.56
C LEU A 226 9.73 22.13 -20.94
N PRO A 227 10.72 22.43 -21.81
CA PRO A 227 10.50 22.97 -23.15
C PRO A 227 9.85 21.96 -24.11
#